data_AF-A0A7C5NV46-F1
#
_entry.id   AF-A0A7C5NV46-F1
#
_cell.length_a   1.000
_cell.length_b   1.000
_cell.length_c   1.000
_cell.angle_alpha   90.00
_cell.angle_beta   90.00
_cell.angle_gamma   90.00
#
_symmetry.space_group_name_H-M   'P 1'
#
loop_
_entity.id
_entity.type
_entity.pdbx_description
1 polymer ?
#
loop_
_entity_poly.entity_id
_entity_poly.type
_entity_poly.pdbx_seq_one_letter_code
_entity_poly.pdbx_strand_id
1 'polypeptide(L)'
;MDRSTDRRFMITYDGALTLATIPLYCEGYETRGKGQHWLTFKLLPEIIGNEFSDLANYLDQYRTKRNISAYDRTGQISLAELDELLREVQQFRDRLLSWLHESHPGLI
;
A
#
# COMPACT_ATOMS: atom_id res chain seq x y z
N MET A 1 12.48 21.59 6.49
CA MET A 1 11.72 20.37 6.12
C MET A 1 10.73 20.08 7.23
N ASP A 2 9.48 19.86 6.86
CA ASP A 2 8.30 19.95 7.74
C ASP A 2 7.86 18.57 8.23
N ARG A 3 7.57 18.45 9.53
CA ARG A 3 6.94 17.28 10.17
C ARG A 3 5.63 16.86 9.47
N SER A 4 5.02 17.74 8.67
CA SER A 4 3.85 17.41 7.84
C SER A 4 4.16 16.42 6.70
N THR A 5 5.31 16.49 6.04
CA THR A 5 5.62 15.64 4.87
C THR A 5 5.80 14.19 5.26
N ASP A 6 6.65 13.93 6.27
CA ASP A 6 6.86 12.57 6.79
C ASP A 6 5.53 11.98 7.30
N ARG A 7 4.72 12.76 8.02
CA ARG A 7 3.41 12.30 8.51
C ARG A 7 2.43 11.98 7.39
N ARG A 8 2.34 12.84 6.37
CA ARG A 8 1.49 12.61 5.19
C ARG A 8 1.93 11.36 4.43
N PHE A 9 3.24 11.14 4.32
CA PHE A 9 3.79 9.93 3.72
C PHE A 9 3.35 8.68 4.47
N MET A 10 3.50 8.68 5.81
CA MET A 10 3.07 7.56 6.65
C MET A 10 1.58 7.25 6.50
N ILE A 11 0.73 8.27 6.49
CA ILE A 11 -0.72 8.09 6.31
C ILE A 11 -1.03 7.53 4.92
N THR A 12 -0.37 8.04 3.88
CA THR A 12 -0.57 7.59 2.50
C THR A 12 -0.17 6.13 2.34
N TYR A 13 0.99 5.75 2.90
CA TYR A 13 1.47 4.38 2.91
C TYR A 13 0.51 3.43 3.66
N ASP A 14 0.00 3.87 4.81
CA ASP A 14 -0.97 3.08 5.59
C ASP A 14 -2.27 2.88 4.81
N GLY A 15 -2.72 3.90 4.08
CA GLY A 15 -3.84 3.78 3.14
C GLY A 15 -3.56 2.75 2.04
N ALA A 16 -2.36 2.74 1.46
CA ALA A 16 -1.95 1.75 0.46
C ALA A 16 -2.01 0.32 1.00
N LEU A 17 -1.52 0.12 2.23
CA LEU A 17 -1.56 -1.17 2.91
C LEU A 17 -3.01 -1.60 3.17
N THR A 18 -3.86 -0.71 3.69
CA THR A 18 -5.28 -1.01 3.90
C THR A 18 -5.95 -1.43 2.60
N LEU A 19 -5.74 -0.69 1.50
CA LEU A 19 -6.25 -1.08 0.18
C LEU A 19 -5.77 -2.47 -0.24
N ALA A 20 -4.48 -2.77 -0.02
CA ALA A 20 -3.91 -4.08 -0.36
C ALA A 20 -4.47 -5.23 0.49
N THR A 21 -5.01 -4.96 1.70
CA THR A 21 -5.68 -6.01 2.50
C THR A 21 -7.08 -6.35 2.02
N ILE A 22 -7.78 -5.42 1.35
CA ILE A 22 -9.17 -5.63 0.89
C ILE A 22 -9.31 -6.89 0.01
N PRO A 23 -8.56 -7.05 -1.10
CA PRO A 23 -8.74 -8.21 -1.95
C PRO A 23 -8.36 -9.53 -1.25
N LEU A 24 -7.40 -9.50 -0.32
CA LEU A 24 -7.10 -10.65 0.52
C LEU A 24 -8.32 -11.06 1.34
N TYR A 25 -8.99 -10.11 1.99
CA TYR A 25 -10.22 -10.41 2.74
C TYR A 25 -11.37 -10.86 1.84
N CYS A 26 -11.52 -10.30 0.64
CA CYS A 26 -12.53 -10.74 -0.33
C CYS A 26 -12.35 -12.22 -0.70
N GLU A 27 -11.11 -12.69 -0.80
CA GLU A 27 -10.78 -14.10 -1.04
C GLU A 27 -10.68 -14.95 0.25
N GLY A 28 -11.02 -14.38 1.41
CA GLY A 28 -11.03 -15.09 2.70
C GLY A 28 -9.66 -15.26 3.37
N TYR A 29 -8.63 -14.54 2.90
CA TYR A 29 -7.31 -14.49 3.52
C TYR A 29 -7.20 -13.37 4.55
N GLU A 30 -6.44 -13.62 5.62
CA GLU A 30 -6.08 -12.62 6.62
C GLU A 30 -4.59 -12.72 6.97
N THR A 31 -3.87 -11.59 6.93
CA THR A 31 -2.48 -11.52 7.37
C THR A 31 -2.41 -10.98 8.80
N ARG A 32 -1.71 -11.68 9.70
CA ARG A 32 -1.52 -11.25 11.09
C ARG A 32 -0.05 -11.32 11.53
N GLY A 33 0.33 -10.43 12.43
CA GLY A 33 1.58 -10.52 13.18
C GLY A 33 2.79 -9.89 12.48
N LYS A 34 3.99 -10.31 12.90
CA LYS A 34 5.24 -9.76 12.35
C LYS A 34 5.39 -10.11 10.87
N GLY A 35 5.67 -9.12 10.04
CA GLY A 35 5.83 -9.31 8.59
C GLY A 35 4.52 -9.26 7.80
N GLN A 36 3.39 -8.91 8.43
CA GLN A 36 2.10 -8.89 7.74
C GLN A 36 2.07 -7.94 6.52
N HIS A 37 2.79 -6.80 6.54
CA HIS A 37 2.84 -5.90 5.38
C HIS A 37 3.53 -6.57 4.18
N TRP A 38 4.69 -7.19 4.43
CA TRP A 38 5.42 -7.93 3.41
C TRP A 38 4.54 -9.05 2.84
N LEU A 39 3.86 -9.80 3.70
CA LEU A 39 2.97 -10.88 3.26
C LEU A 39 1.77 -10.34 2.47
N THR A 40 1.18 -9.21 2.89
CA THR A 40 0.07 -8.54 2.19
C THR A 40 0.49 -8.18 0.76
N PHE A 41 1.60 -7.47 0.59
CA PHE A 41 2.07 -7.09 -0.75
C PHE A 41 2.54 -8.29 -1.57
N LYS A 42 3.14 -9.30 -0.94
CA LYS A 42 3.54 -10.53 -1.63
C LYS A 42 2.34 -11.29 -2.21
N LEU A 43 1.23 -11.36 -1.47
CA LEU A 43 0.03 -12.09 -1.89
C LEU A 43 -0.86 -11.30 -2.84
N LEU A 44 -0.78 -9.98 -2.82
CA LEU A 44 -1.65 -9.11 -3.63
C LEU A 44 -1.67 -9.52 -5.12
N PRO A 45 -0.55 -9.66 -5.84
CA PRO A 45 -0.58 -10.02 -7.26
C PRO A 45 -1.03 -11.45 -7.54
N GLU A 46 -0.82 -12.36 -6.58
CA GLU A 46 -1.31 -13.74 -6.66
C GLU A 46 -2.84 -13.81 -6.59
N ILE A 47 -3.47 -12.79 -6.00
CA ILE A 47 -4.93 -12.72 -5.80
C ILE A 47 -5.61 -11.89 -6.88
N ILE A 48 -5.12 -10.68 -7.16
CA ILE A 48 -5.80 -9.74 -8.08
C ILE A 48 -5.16 -9.62 -9.47
N GLY A 49 -4.08 -10.36 -9.73
CA GLY A 49 -3.41 -10.40 -11.03
C GLY A 49 -1.98 -9.86 -11.00
N ASN A 50 -1.13 -10.44 -11.86
CA ASN A 50 0.30 -10.14 -11.92
C ASN A 50 0.61 -8.72 -12.40
N GLU A 51 -0.36 -8.02 -13.00
CA GLU A 51 -0.25 -6.60 -13.35
C GLU A 51 -0.15 -5.66 -12.13
N PHE A 52 -0.32 -6.18 -10.92
CA PHE A 52 -0.11 -5.46 -9.66
C PHE A 52 1.27 -5.75 -9.03
N SER A 53 2.09 -6.61 -9.62
CA SER A 53 3.39 -7.02 -9.08
C SER A 53 4.36 -5.84 -8.92
N ASP A 54 4.44 -4.95 -9.90
CA ASP A 54 5.33 -3.78 -9.83
C ASP A 54 4.91 -2.82 -8.71
N LEU A 55 3.61 -2.57 -8.57
CA LEU A 55 3.06 -1.76 -7.49
C LEU A 55 3.32 -2.41 -6.12
N ALA A 56 3.08 -3.70 -5.98
CA ALA A 56 3.31 -4.43 -4.75
C ALA A 56 4.79 -4.38 -4.31
N ASN A 57 5.71 -4.58 -5.26
CA ASN A 57 7.15 -4.46 -5.05
C ASN A 57 7.56 -3.03 -4.69
N TYR A 58 6.99 -2.02 -5.36
CA TYR A 58 7.21 -0.61 -5.04
C TYR A 58 6.79 -0.31 -3.59
N LEU A 59 5.56 -0.70 -3.20
CA LEU A 59 5.05 -0.47 -1.85
C LEU A 59 5.84 -1.25 -0.77
N ASP A 60 6.25 -2.50 -1.00
CA ASP A 60 7.07 -3.21 0.01
C ASP A 60 8.44 -2.56 0.21
N GLN A 61 9.06 -1.95 -0.83
CA GLN A 61 10.32 -1.22 -0.68
C GLN A 61 10.19 -0.02 0.27
N TYR A 62 9.05 0.68 0.27
CA TYR A 62 8.79 1.80 1.18
C TYR A 62 8.55 1.39 2.63
N ARG A 63 8.30 0.10 2.91
CA ARG A 63 8.20 -0.44 4.28
C ARG A 63 9.45 -0.14 5.11
N THR A 64 10.63 -0.20 4.48
CA THR A 64 11.91 0.05 5.15
C THR A 64 12.07 1.53 5.50
N LYS A 65 11.63 2.44 4.61
CA LYS A 65 11.63 3.88 4.86
C LYS A 65 10.65 4.28 5.97
N ARG A 66 9.48 3.62 6.06
CA ARG A 66 8.55 3.74 7.18
C ARG A 66 9.24 3.47 8.52
N ASN A 67 9.93 2.34 8.61
CA ASN A 67 10.62 1.93 9.84
C ASN A 67 11.74 2.91 10.25
N ILE A 68 12.46 3.48 9.28
CA ILE A 68 13.53 4.45 9.56
C ILE A 68 12.95 5.81 9.98
N SER A 69 11.88 6.28 9.32
CA SER A 69 11.19 7.53 9.67
C SER A 69 10.55 7.48 11.07
N ALA A 70 10.13 6.29 11.52
CA ALA A 70 9.51 6.09 12.82
C ALA A 70 10.50 6.11 14.00
N TYR A 71 11.78 5.78 13.75
CA TYR A 71 12.74 5.52 14.83
C TYR A 71 13.93 6.48 14.91
N ASP A 72 14.37 7.18 13.86
CA ASP A 72 15.63 7.92 14.04
C ASP A 72 15.90 9.23 13.28
N ARG A 73 15.23 9.62 12.19
CA ARG A 73 15.57 10.92 11.53
C ARG A 73 14.38 11.58 10.86
N THR A 74 13.97 12.74 11.38
CA THR A 74 13.00 13.65 10.74
C THR A 74 13.61 14.23 9.45
N GLY A 75 12.84 14.26 8.35
CA GLY A 75 13.27 14.88 7.08
C GLY A 75 13.88 13.96 6.03
N GLN A 76 13.53 12.66 6.01
CA GLN A 76 14.01 11.74 4.96
C GLN A 76 13.10 11.66 3.74
N ILE A 77 11.82 12.02 3.86
CA ILE A 77 10.88 12.00 2.74
C ILE A 77 10.82 13.36 2.06
N SER A 78 11.13 13.38 0.77
CA SER A 78 10.93 14.54 -0.09
C SER A 78 9.45 14.74 -0.47
N LEU A 79 9.07 15.97 -0.79
CA LEU A 79 7.72 16.24 -1.34
C LEU A 79 7.47 15.46 -2.63
N ALA A 80 8.49 15.25 -3.46
CA ALA A 80 8.38 14.50 -4.70
C ALA A 80 8.03 13.01 -4.45
N GLU A 81 8.67 12.37 -3.47
CA GLU A 81 8.34 10.99 -3.06
C GLU A 81 6.92 10.88 -2.50
N LEU A 82 6.49 11.88 -1.72
CA LEU A 82 5.11 11.92 -1.22
C LEU A 82 4.09 12.08 -2.35
N ASP A 83 4.33 12.98 -3.29
CA ASP A 83 3.43 13.21 -4.42
C ASP A 83 3.40 12.01 -5.37
N GLU A 84 4.53 11.31 -5.55
CA GLU A 84 4.59 10.04 -6.28
C GLU A 84 3.75 8.97 -5.59
N LEU A 85 3.98 8.73 -4.29
CA LEU A 85 3.21 7.74 -3.53
C LEU A 85 1.70 8.05 -3.57
N LEU A 86 1.31 9.31 -3.44
CA LEU A 86 -0.10 9.71 -3.54
C LEU A 86 -0.72 9.35 -4.89
N ARG A 87 -0.01 9.60 -5.99
CA ARG A 87 -0.49 9.23 -7.34
C ARG A 87 -0.61 7.73 -7.51
N GLU A 88 0.38 6.96 -7.04
CA GLU A 88 0.35 5.51 -7.12
C GLU A 88 -0.80 4.91 -6.30
N VAL A 89 -1.04 5.41 -5.09
CA VAL A 89 -2.12 4.94 -4.22
C VAL A 89 -3.51 5.28 -4.79
N GLN A 90 -3.66 6.43 -5.43
CA GLN A 90 -4.91 6.80 -6.12
C GLN A 90 -5.18 5.88 -7.30
N GLN A 91 -4.19 5.65 -8.16
CA GLN A 91 -4.32 4.72 -9.28
C GLN A 91 -4.59 3.29 -8.81
N PHE A 92 -3.94 2.86 -7.72
CA PHE A 92 -4.20 1.56 -7.13
C PHE A 92 -5.65 1.42 -6.67
N ARG A 93 -6.18 2.42 -5.95
CA ARG A 93 -7.58 2.43 -5.52
C ARG A 93 -8.52 2.26 -6.71
N ASP A 94 -8.32 3.02 -7.78
CA ASP A 94 -9.22 3.00 -8.93
C ASP A 94 -9.19 1.62 -9.62
N ARG A 95 -7.99 1.05 -9.82
CA ARG A 95 -7.83 -0.31 -10.37
C ARG A 95 -8.44 -1.38 -9.46
N LEU A 96 -8.29 -1.25 -8.14
CA LEU A 96 -8.88 -2.18 -7.18
C LEU A 96 -10.40 -2.11 -7.20
N LEU A 97 -10.99 -0.91 -7.32
CA LEU A 97 -12.44 -0.75 -7.43
C LEU A 97 -12.99 -1.38 -8.72
N SER A 98 -12.28 -1.25 -9.85
CA SER A 98 -12.63 -1.97 -11.08
C SER A 98 -12.59 -3.48 -10.88
N TRP A 99 -11.51 -4.01 -10.27
CA TRP A 99 -11.40 -5.43 -9.97
C TRP A 99 -12.51 -5.92 -9.04
N LEU A 100 -12.87 -5.16 -8.01
CA LEU A 100 -13.98 -5.48 -7.09
C LEU A 100 -15.33 -5.53 -7.83
N HIS A 101 -15.56 -4.61 -8.77
CA HIS A 101 -16.80 -4.59 -9.55
C HIS A 101 -16.95 -5.83 -10.45
N GLU A 102 -15.84 -6.29 -11.01
CA GLU A 102 -15.82 -7.46 -11.89
C GLU A 102 -15.85 -8.78 -11.11
N SER A 103 -15.09 -8.88 -10.02
CA SER A 103 -14.84 -10.14 -9.30
C SER A 103 -15.75 -10.36 -8.11
N HIS A 104 -16.17 -9.28 -7.44
CA HIS A 104 -16.95 -9.31 -6.19
C HIS A 104 -18.11 -8.30 -6.20
N PRO A 105 -19.03 -8.34 -7.19
CA PRO A 105 -20.08 -7.34 -7.33
C PRO A 105 -21.08 -7.30 -6.15
N GLY A 106 -21.13 -8.34 -5.31
CA GLY A 106 -21.95 -8.36 -4.10
C GLY A 106 -21.36 -7.60 -2.91
N LEU A 107 -20.12 -7.11 -3.01
CA LEU A 107 -19.41 -6.39 -1.95
C LEU A 107 -19.39 -4.87 -2.16
N ILE A 108 -19.87 -4.36 -3.31
CA ILE A 108 -19.85 -2.93 -3.65
C ILE A 108 -21.17 -2.44 -4.25
#